data_AF-A0A7C2W173-F1
#
_entry.id   AF-A0A7C2W173-F1
#
_cell.length_a   1.000
_cell.length_b   1.000
_cell.length_c   1.000
_cell.angle_alpha   90.00
_cell.angle_beta   90.00
_cell.angle_gamma   90.00
#
_symmetry.space_group_name_H-M   'P 1'
#
loop_
_entity.id
_entity.type
_entity.pdbx_description
1 polymer ?
#
loop_
_entity_poly.entity_id
_entity_poly.type
_entity_poly.pdbx_seq_one_letter_code
_entity_poly.pdbx_strand_id
1 'polypeptide(L)'
;MMAIDDFLKRLIEEDDPLIVIWQQMLELYQVDDFPSDLIRFYNERETRLSQLEEALYHGYWEIYDLLFQRSQAQSGDYVLERLREGYVVIIADSLSLREVGIMGKLLNDLGWYIEEKTFAVASFPTLTESLSRILLGTTYPAGGKDVPAFRYRYVAGPGEVPNLPVGEPTLIWLRLPDKKLEQVTVAQVTTIADAFNATMETLIQLLEQITTRPVFITSDHGYLYATDISHYWKMPGSIEKEVRKLFPRESRAQPSDKEGMERLPYTKQGNQRYFVRNDTHVGILGRYWWASAKPGDRCTAHGGLSLIETLVPAIKVRKIG
;
A
#
# COMPACT_ATOMS: atom_id res chain seq x y z
N MET A 1 -4.64 4.06 20.35
CA MET A 1 -3.40 3.27 20.47
C MET A 1 -3.58 2.34 21.64
N MET A 2 -3.68 1.03 21.40
CA MET A 2 -3.73 0.03 22.47
C MET A 2 -2.51 0.16 23.39
N ALA A 3 -2.68 -0.15 24.67
CA ALA A 3 -1.57 -0.28 25.60
C ALA A 3 -0.64 -1.40 25.12
N ILE A 4 0.67 -1.26 25.37
CA ILE A 4 1.66 -2.20 24.84
C ILE A 4 1.44 -3.64 25.35
N ASP A 5 1.06 -3.81 26.61
CA ASP A 5 0.79 -5.12 27.20
C ASP A 5 -0.43 -5.78 26.54
N ASP A 6 -1.49 -5.01 26.28
CA ASP A 6 -2.68 -5.50 25.58
C ASP A 6 -2.38 -5.84 24.13
N PHE A 7 -1.57 -5.01 23.45
CA PHE A 7 -1.14 -5.26 22.07
C PHE A 7 -0.35 -6.57 21.98
N LEU A 8 0.65 -6.78 22.84
CA LEU A 8 1.47 -8.00 22.86
C LEU A 8 0.65 -9.23 23.21
N LYS A 9 -0.26 -9.12 24.18
CA LYS A 9 -1.16 -10.22 24.55
C LYS A 9 -2.02 -10.64 23.37
N ARG A 10 -2.71 -9.69 22.73
CA ARG A 10 -3.56 -9.97 21.57
C ARG A 10 -2.77 -10.53 20.40
N LEU A 11 -1.55 -10.04 20.17
CA LEU A 11 -0.68 -10.53 19.10
C LEU A 11 -0.36 -12.03 19.23
N ILE A 12 -0.34 -12.57 20.46
CA ILE A 12 -0.05 -13.98 20.75
C ILE A 12 -1.34 -14.82 20.78
N GLU A 13 -2.45 -14.24 21.25
CA GLU A 13 -3.71 -14.96 21.46
C GLU A 13 -4.60 -15.04 20.21
N GLU A 14 -4.46 -14.10 19.27
CA GLU A 14 -5.32 -14.03 18.08
C GLU A 14 -4.85 -15.02 17.00
N ASP A 15 -5.81 -15.74 16.40
CA ASP A 15 -5.53 -16.71 15.34
C ASP A 15 -4.84 -16.07 14.12
N ASP A 16 -5.21 -14.81 13.82
CA ASP A 16 -4.58 -14.00 12.79
C ASP A 16 -3.92 -12.75 13.38
N PRO A 17 -2.61 -12.80 13.68
CA PRO A 17 -1.90 -11.67 14.28
C PRO A 17 -1.87 -10.42 13.37
N LEU A 18 -2.08 -10.58 12.05
CA LEU A 18 -2.12 -9.45 11.13
C LEU A 18 -3.33 -8.54 11.39
N ILE A 19 -4.43 -9.06 11.95
CA ILE A 19 -5.59 -8.25 12.35
C ILE A 19 -5.22 -7.27 13.47
N VAL A 20 -4.50 -7.76 14.47
CA VAL A 20 -4.03 -6.93 15.61
C VAL A 20 -3.06 -5.86 15.13
N ILE A 21 -2.13 -6.25 14.24
CA ILE A 21 -1.15 -5.32 13.65
C ILE A 21 -1.84 -4.26 12.80
N TRP A 22 -2.79 -4.65 11.95
CA TRP A 22 -3.57 -3.71 11.15
C TRP A 22 -4.32 -2.70 12.03
N GLN A 23 -4.99 -3.16 13.08
CA GLN A 23 -5.69 -2.28 14.02
C GLN A 23 -4.73 -1.27 14.67
N GLN A 24 -3.58 -1.76 15.15
CA GLN A 24 -2.58 -0.90 15.77
C GLN A 24 -2.02 0.13 14.79
N MET A 25 -1.71 -0.27 13.56
CA MET A 25 -1.26 0.65 12.52
C MET A 25 -2.37 1.66 12.18
N LEU A 26 -3.62 1.21 12.04
CA LEU A 26 -4.76 2.06 11.69
C LEU A 26 -4.96 3.15 12.74
N GLU A 27 -4.86 2.82 14.02
CA GLU A 27 -4.92 3.79 15.12
C GLU A 27 -3.83 4.88 15.05
N LEU A 28 -2.68 4.62 14.41
CA LEU A 28 -1.66 5.67 14.20
C LEU A 28 -2.14 6.75 13.23
N TYR A 29 -3.00 6.40 12.26
CA TYR A 29 -3.48 7.30 11.21
C TYR A 29 -4.94 7.73 11.37
N GLN A 30 -5.65 7.25 12.39
CA GLN A 30 -6.99 7.76 12.69
C GLN A 30 -6.92 9.24 13.07
N VAL A 31 -7.95 9.97 12.65
CA VAL A 31 -8.13 11.39 12.93
C VAL A 31 -9.57 11.65 13.33
N ASP A 32 -9.75 12.53 14.30
CA ASP A 32 -11.07 13.07 14.64
C ASP A 32 -11.43 14.25 13.73
N ASP A 33 -10.42 15.09 13.43
CA ASP A 33 -10.50 16.28 12.59
C ASP A 33 -9.46 16.25 11.47
N PHE A 34 -9.72 17.03 10.42
CA PHE A 34 -8.73 17.20 9.35
C PHE A 34 -7.45 17.86 9.88
N PRO A 35 -6.27 17.26 9.65
CA PRO A 35 -5.01 17.88 10.04
C PRO A 35 -4.80 19.21 9.32
N SER A 36 -4.44 20.25 10.07
CA SER A 36 -4.13 21.58 9.50
C SER A 36 -2.83 21.59 8.68
N ASP A 37 -1.91 20.66 8.97
CA ASP A 37 -0.66 20.45 8.24
C ASP A 37 -0.53 18.95 7.92
N LEU A 38 -0.90 18.60 6.67
CA LEU A 38 -0.85 17.22 6.20
C LEU A 38 0.58 16.69 6.15
N ILE A 39 1.57 17.50 5.71
CA ILE A 39 2.96 17.04 5.55
C ILE A 39 3.51 16.65 6.92
N ARG A 40 3.34 17.52 7.91
CA ARG A 40 3.75 17.23 9.29
C ARG A 40 3.03 16.01 9.85
N PHE A 41 1.73 15.91 9.63
CA PHE A 41 0.95 14.73 10.04
C PHE A 41 1.55 13.44 9.47
N TYR A 42 1.80 13.37 8.16
CA TYR A 42 2.36 12.18 7.53
C TYR A 42 3.75 11.84 8.10
N ASN A 43 4.66 12.81 8.24
CA ASN A 43 6.01 12.57 8.76
C ASN A 43 6.00 12.05 10.22
N GLU A 44 5.18 12.67 11.09
CA GLU A 44 5.10 12.27 12.50
C GLU A 44 4.51 10.85 12.64
N ARG A 45 3.49 10.50 11.85
CA ARG A 45 2.90 9.15 11.87
C ARG A 45 3.83 8.12 11.24
N GLU A 46 4.55 8.48 10.17
CA GLU A 46 5.53 7.61 9.52
C GLU A 46 6.66 7.21 10.47
N THR A 47 7.13 8.16 11.28
CA THR A 47 8.13 7.89 12.34
C THR A 47 7.62 6.82 13.31
N ARG A 48 6.38 6.94 13.79
CA ARG A 48 5.78 5.99 14.73
C ARG A 48 5.53 4.63 14.10
N LEU A 49 5.09 4.61 12.84
CA LEU A 49 4.91 3.39 12.07
C LEU A 49 6.24 2.66 11.88
N SER A 50 7.30 3.39 11.55
CA SER A 50 8.65 2.85 11.40
C SER A 50 9.14 2.16 12.69
N GLN A 51 8.91 2.79 13.84
CA GLN A 51 9.23 2.24 15.16
C GLN A 51 8.40 1.01 15.52
N LEU A 52 7.08 1.03 15.25
CA LEU A 52 6.20 -0.12 15.48
C LEU A 52 6.66 -1.32 14.65
N GLU A 53 6.90 -1.11 13.36
CA GLU A 53 7.34 -2.17 12.46
C GLU A 53 8.75 -2.69 12.84
N GLU A 54 9.64 -1.82 13.32
CA GLU A 54 10.98 -2.22 13.79
C GLU A 54 10.90 -3.11 15.04
N ALA A 55 10.01 -2.75 15.97
CA ALA A 55 9.74 -3.56 17.16
C ALA A 55 9.19 -4.94 16.80
N LEU A 56 8.27 -5.03 15.83
CA LEU A 56 7.75 -6.30 15.32
C LEU A 56 8.84 -7.11 14.60
N TYR A 57 9.66 -6.46 13.78
CA TYR A 57 10.77 -7.12 13.10
C TYR A 57 11.80 -7.74 14.06
N HIS A 58 12.06 -7.09 15.20
CA HIS A 58 13.00 -7.61 16.19
C HIS A 58 12.38 -8.54 17.24
N GLY A 59 11.10 -8.34 17.58
CA GLY A 59 10.42 -9.08 18.65
C GLY A 59 9.52 -10.22 18.18
N TYR A 60 9.01 -10.17 16.94
CA TYR A 60 8.06 -11.14 16.39
C TYR A 60 8.23 -11.29 14.86
N TRP A 61 9.43 -11.67 14.45
CA TRP A 61 9.85 -11.67 13.05
C TRP A 61 9.08 -12.68 12.18
N GLU A 62 8.51 -13.73 12.77
CA GLU A 62 7.68 -14.76 12.11
C GLU A 62 6.50 -14.15 11.35
N ILE A 63 6.08 -12.94 11.73
CA ILE A 63 5.04 -12.20 11.02
C ILE A 63 5.39 -11.97 9.55
N TYR A 64 6.68 -11.81 9.23
CA TYR A 64 7.11 -11.59 7.85
C TYR A 64 7.06 -12.87 7.02
N ASP A 65 7.24 -14.05 7.63
CA ASP A 65 7.05 -15.31 6.93
C ASP A 65 5.56 -15.54 6.63
N LEU A 66 4.67 -15.23 7.60
CA LEU A 66 3.22 -15.24 7.37
C LEU A 66 2.81 -14.26 6.26
N LEU A 67 3.32 -13.03 6.31
CA LEU A 67 3.05 -11.99 5.31
C LEU A 67 3.56 -12.39 3.92
N PHE A 68 4.76 -12.99 3.85
CA PHE A 68 5.33 -13.50 2.61
C PHE A 68 4.55 -14.69 2.04
N GLN A 69 4.08 -15.59 2.90
CA GLN A 69 3.24 -16.71 2.48
C GLN A 69 1.91 -16.22 1.89
N ARG A 70 1.22 -15.31 2.58
CA ARG A 70 -0.07 -14.78 2.11
C ARG A 70 0.07 -13.93 0.84
N SER A 71 1.13 -13.15 0.72
CA SER A 71 1.37 -12.34 -0.48
C SER A 71 1.67 -13.20 -1.71
N GLN A 72 2.26 -14.40 -1.55
CA GLN A 72 2.42 -15.37 -2.63
C GLN A 72 1.13 -16.12 -2.98
N ALA A 73 0.21 -16.26 -2.01
CA ALA A 73 -1.06 -16.96 -2.19
C ALA A 73 -2.20 -16.05 -2.70
N GLN A 74 -1.92 -14.77 -2.98
CA GLN A 74 -2.94 -13.81 -3.41
C GLN A 74 -3.56 -14.20 -4.75
N SER A 75 -4.89 -14.36 -4.78
CA SER A 75 -5.68 -14.80 -5.93
C SER A 75 -6.55 -13.71 -6.57
N GLY A 76 -6.64 -12.54 -5.93
CA GLY A 76 -7.56 -11.46 -6.33
C GLY A 76 -9.02 -11.70 -5.90
N ASP A 77 -9.31 -12.78 -5.18
CA ASP A 77 -10.69 -13.13 -4.78
C ASP A 77 -11.36 -12.05 -3.93
N TYR A 78 -10.60 -11.36 -3.07
CA TYR A 78 -11.10 -10.26 -2.26
C TYR A 78 -11.69 -9.10 -3.09
N VAL A 79 -11.30 -8.95 -4.36
CA VAL A 79 -11.89 -8.01 -5.32
C VAL A 79 -13.05 -8.67 -6.08
N LEU A 80 -12.84 -9.87 -6.61
CA LEU A 80 -13.83 -10.55 -7.46
C LEU A 80 -15.12 -10.90 -6.70
N GLU A 81 -15.02 -11.26 -5.42
CA GLU A 81 -16.17 -11.47 -4.55
C GLU A 81 -17.01 -10.21 -4.37
N ARG A 82 -16.38 -9.06 -4.15
CA ARG A 82 -17.09 -7.78 -3.97
C ARG A 82 -17.82 -7.38 -5.24
N LEU A 83 -17.22 -7.61 -6.41
CA LEU A 83 -17.91 -7.42 -7.70
C LEU A 83 -19.16 -8.32 -7.81
N ARG A 84 -19.07 -9.59 -7.39
CA ARG A 84 -20.22 -10.53 -7.37
C ARG A 84 -21.31 -10.13 -6.39
N GLU A 85 -20.94 -9.52 -5.26
CA GLU A 85 -21.86 -8.97 -4.26
C GLU A 85 -22.51 -7.64 -4.69
N GLY A 86 -22.17 -7.15 -5.89
CA GLY A 86 -22.78 -5.94 -6.45
C GLY A 86 -22.09 -4.63 -6.05
N TYR A 87 -20.89 -4.69 -5.47
CA TYR A 87 -20.08 -3.49 -5.24
C TYR A 87 -19.55 -2.90 -6.55
N VAL A 88 -19.36 -1.59 -6.58
CA VAL A 88 -18.36 -0.98 -7.48
C VAL A 88 -17.01 -1.09 -6.78
N VAL A 89 -16.01 -1.66 -7.43
CA VAL A 89 -14.67 -1.80 -6.84
C VAL A 89 -13.74 -0.72 -7.41
N ILE A 90 -13.05 -0.02 -6.54
CA ILE A 90 -12.00 0.94 -6.87
C ILE A 90 -10.67 0.41 -6.31
N ILE A 91 -9.75 0.05 -7.20
CA ILE A 91 -8.35 -0.23 -6.87
C ILE A 91 -7.57 1.07 -7.10
N ALA A 92 -7.09 1.70 -6.05
CA ALA A 92 -6.28 2.89 -6.09
C ALA A 92 -4.80 2.52 -5.93
N ASP A 93 -4.01 2.80 -6.96
CA ASP A 93 -2.60 2.43 -7.13
C ASP A 93 -1.72 3.05 -6.05
N SER A 94 -1.03 2.25 -5.24
CA SER A 94 -0.29 2.69 -4.04
C SER A 94 -1.14 3.29 -2.90
N LEU A 95 -2.47 3.13 -2.89
CA LEU A 95 -3.28 3.56 -1.75
C LEU A 95 -2.89 2.77 -0.49
N SER A 96 -2.43 3.46 0.54
CA SER A 96 -1.92 2.83 1.74
C SER A 96 -2.85 3.05 2.93
N LEU A 97 -2.48 2.43 4.05
CA LEU A 97 -3.15 2.69 5.33
C LEU A 97 -3.15 4.20 5.69
N ARG A 98 -2.14 4.94 5.26
CA ARG A 98 -1.93 6.34 5.69
C ARG A 98 -3.11 7.23 5.35
N GLU A 99 -3.77 6.95 4.24
CA GLU A 99 -4.88 7.73 3.73
C GLU A 99 -6.22 7.37 4.41
N VAL A 100 -6.33 6.21 5.07
CA VAL A 100 -7.61 5.63 5.55
C VAL A 100 -8.34 6.49 6.58
N GLY A 101 -7.60 7.08 7.53
CA GLY A 101 -8.20 7.92 8.57
C GLY A 101 -8.80 9.20 8.00
N ILE A 102 -7.98 9.97 7.28
CA ILE A 102 -8.37 11.26 6.69
C ILE A 102 -9.43 11.06 5.60
N MET A 103 -9.24 10.08 4.71
CA MET A 103 -10.24 9.71 3.71
C MET A 103 -11.56 9.33 4.39
N GLY A 104 -11.50 8.58 5.48
CA GLY A 104 -12.70 8.19 6.20
C GLY A 104 -13.49 9.39 6.75
N LYS A 105 -12.80 10.39 7.31
CA LYS A 105 -13.43 11.65 7.73
C LYS A 105 -14.07 12.39 6.55
N LEU A 106 -13.36 12.49 5.42
CA LEU A 106 -13.84 13.14 4.21
C LEU A 106 -15.09 12.48 3.64
N LEU A 107 -15.08 11.15 3.55
CA LEU A 107 -16.21 10.38 3.07
C LEU A 107 -17.44 10.57 3.97
N ASN A 108 -17.26 10.50 5.29
CA ASN A 108 -18.32 10.76 6.25
C ASN A 108 -18.94 12.17 6.08
N ASP A 109 -18.12 13.20 5.93
CA ASP A 109 -18.60 14.59 5.72
C ASP A 109 -19.38 14.74 4.40
N LEU A 110 -19.04 13.92 3.39
CA LEU A 110 -19.73 13.85 2.11
C LEU A 110 -20.97 12.93 2.14
N GLY A 111 -21.37 12.42 3.30
CA GLY A 111 -22.54 11.55 3.44
C GLY A 111 -22.30 10.12 2.98
N TRP A 112 -21.08 9.62 3.07
CA TRP A 112 -20.75 8.21 2.89
C TRP A 112 -20.49 7.56 4.25
N TYR A 113 -21.16 6.45 4.52
CA TYR A 113 -20.93 5.66 5.71
C TYR A 113 -19.89 4.57 5.44
N ILE A 114 -18.89 4.46 6.31
CA ILE A 114 -17.89 3.39 6.26
C ILE A 114 -18.40 2.20 7.06
N GLU A 115 -18.71 1.11 6.36
CA GLU A 115 -19.21 -0.12 6.95
C GLU A 115 -18.09 -0.96 7.57
N GLU A 116 -16.93 -0.94 6.92
CA GLU A 116 -15.80 -1.78 7.30
C GLU A 116 -14.47 -1.12 6.93
N LYS A 117 -13.47 -1.24 7.82
CA LYS A 117 -12.08 -0.82 7.61
C LYS A 117 -11.14 -2.00 7.90
N THR A 118 -11.01 -2.90 6.94
CA THR A 118 -10.12 -4.07 7.04
C THR A 118 -8.93 -3.93 6.09
N PHE A 119 -8.16 -5.00 5.93
CA PHE A 119 -7.03 -5.07 5.02
C PHE A 119 -7.13 -6.26 4.07
N ALA A 120 -6.40 -6.16 2.97
CA ALA A 120 -5.98 -7.29 2.16
C ALA A 120 -4.45 -7.36 2.16
N VAL A 121 -3.91 -8.51 1.74
CA VAL A 121 -2.46 -8.73 1.59
C VAL A 121 -2.10 -8.56 0.12
N ALA A 122 -1.33 -7.55 -0.23
CA ALA A 122 -0.86 -7.32 -1.59
C ALA A 122 -0.02 -8.51 -2.11
N SER A 123 -0.06 -8.73 -3.42
CA SER A 123 0.73 -9.80 -4.06
C SER A 123 2.22 -9.48 -3.97
N PHE A 124 3.08 -10.48 -3.77
CA PHE A 124 4.53 -10.31 -3.87
C PHE A 124 5.05 -10.59 -5.30
N PRO A 125 5.98 -9.79 -5.85
CA PRO A 125 6.45 -8.51 -5.29
C PRO A 125 5.33 -7.47 -5.30
N THR A 126 5.35 -6.51 -4.37
CA THR A 126 4.33 -5.47 -4.19
C THR A 126 4.41 -4.39 -5.29
N LEU A 127 4.17 -4.83 -6.52
CA LEU A 127 4.20 -4.05 -7.76
C LEU A 127 2.81 -4.08 -8.40
N THR A 128 2.44 -3.01 -9.08
CA THR A 128 1.19 -2.88 -9.84
C THR A 128 0.98 -4.05 -10.80
N GLU A 129 2.05 -4.50 -11.47
CA GLU A 129 2.03 -5.62 -12.42
C GLU A 129 1.54 -6.93 -11.78
N SER A 130 1.83 -7.13 -10.49
CA SER A 130 1.52 -8.37 -9.78
C SER A 130 0.01 -8.57 -9.66
N LEU A 131 -0.71 -7.57 -9.15
CA LEU A 131 -2.18 -7.66 -9.04
C LEU A 131 -2.85 -7.48 -10.40
N SER A 132 -2.32 -6.60 -11.27
CA SER A 132 -2.87 -6.40 -12.61
C SER A 132 -2.88 -7.71 -13.41
N ARG A 133 -1.83 -8.52 -13.30
CA ARG A 133 -1.78 -9.82 -14.00
C ARG A 133 -2.85 -10.78 -13.47
N ILE A 134 -3.05 -10.82 -12.16
CA ILE A 134 -4.04 -11.68 -11.50
C ILE A 134 -5.46 -11.32 -11.93
N LEU A 135 -5.81 -10.02 -11.86
CA LEU A 135 -7.19 -9.57 -12.09
C LEU A 135 -7.53 -9.33 -13.55
N LEU A 136 -6.58 -8.82 -14.34
CA LEU A 136 -6.82 -8.31 -15.70
C LEU A 136 -6.13 -9.13 -16.77
N GLY A 137 -5.26 -10.09 -16.41
CA GLY A 137 -4.48 -10.87 -17.36
C GLY A 137 -3.41 -10.05 -18.12
N THR A 138 -3.09 -8.85 -17.64
CA THR A 138 -2.10 -7.94 -18.23
C THR A 138 -1.19 -7.37 -17.15
N THR A 139 0.06 -7.04 -17.48
CA THR A 139 0.97 -6.37 -16.54
C THR A 139 0.74 -4.87 -16.43
N TYR A 140 -0.04 -4.26 -17.32
CA TYR A 140 -0.29 -2.82 -17.32
C TYR A 140 -1.80 -2.55 -17.15
N PRO A 141 -2.25 -1.92 -16.05
CA PRO A 141 -3.67 -1.69 -15.79
C PRO A 141 -4.39 -0.93 -16.91
N ALA A 142 -3.73 0.03 -17.56
CA ALA A 142 -4.30 0.76 -18.68
C ALA A 142 -4.76 -0.14 -19.86
N GLY A 143 -4.26 -1.37 -19.93
CA GLY A 143 -4.64 -2.38 -20.94
C GLY A 143 -5.80 -3.28 -20.55
N GLY A 144 -6.36 -3.12 -19.36
CA GLY A 144 -7.51 -3.89 -18.91
C GLY A 144 -8.71 -3.70 -19.83
N LYS A 145 -9.61 -4.68 -19.86
CA LYS A 145 -10.77 -4.71 -20.75
C LYS A 145 -12.00 -5.17 -20.01
N ASP A 146 -13.16 -4.83 -20.54
CA ASP A 146 -14.41 -5.44 -20.12
C ASP A 146 -14.35 -6.96 -20.31
N VAL A 147 -14.85 -7.69 -19.33
CA VAL A 147 -14.99 -9.15 -19.34
C VAL A 147 -16.40 -9.53 -18.92
N PRO A 148 -16.85 -10.78 -19.11
CA PRO A 148 -18.20 -11.18 -18.70
C PRO A 148 -18.51 -10.91 -17.22
N ALA A 149 -17.48 -10.91 -16.35
CA ALA A 149 -17.65 -10.70 -14.91
C ALA A 149 -17.82 -9.22 -14.51
N PHE A 150 -17.25 -8.27 -15.25
CA PHE A 150 -17.28 -6.85 -14.90
C PHE A 150 -16.90 -5.94 -16.07
N ARG A 151 -17.33 -4.69 -15.98
CA ARG A 151 -16.85 -3.57 -16.77
C ARG A 151 -15.59 -2.99 -16.15
N TYR A 152 -14.62 -2.64 -16.98
CA TYR A 152 -13.32 -2.14 -16.54
C TYR A 152 -13.13 -0.68 -16.93
N ARG A 153 -12.73 0.16 -15.98
CA ARG A 153 -12.39 1.58 -16.24
C ARG A 153 -11.03 1.88 -15.65
N TYR A 154 -10.16 2.46 -16.45
CA TYR A 154 -8.88 2.98 -15.98
C TYR A 154 -8.96 4.49 -15.86
N VAL A 155 -8.52 5.03 -14.73
CA VAL A 155 -8.55 6.47 -14.41
C VAL A 155 -7.13 6.91 -14.14
N ALA A 156 -6.56 7.69 -15.06
CA ALA A 156 -5.16 8.07 -14.97
C ALA A 156 -4.88 9.27 -14.05
N GLY A 157 -5.91 10.02 -13.63
CA GLY A 157 -5.76 11.17 -12.73
C GLY A 157 -6.99 12.09 -12.68
N PRO A 158 -6.84 13.26 -12.04
CA PRO A 158 -7.94 14.22 -11.90
C PRO A 158 -8.39 14.74 -13.26
N GLY A 159 -9.71 14.87 -13.46
CA GLY A 159 -10.30 15.33 -14.72
C GLY A 159 -10.30 14.30 -15.85
N GLU A 160 -9.74 13.10 -15.64
CA GLU A 160 -9.77 11.98 -16.59
C GLU A 160 -10.82 10.92 -16.18
N VAL A 161 -11.83 11.31 -15.41
CA VAL A 161 -12.86 10.39 -14.89
C VAL A 161 -13.88 10.08 -16.00
N PRO A 162 -13.95 8.82 -16.48
CA PRO A 162 -14.92 8.44 -17.50
C PRO A 162 -16.32 8.29 -16.91
N ASN A 163 -17.34 8.28 -17.78
CA ASN A 163 -18.69 7.88 -17.37
C ASN A 163 -18.68 6.41 -16.90
N LEU A 164 -19.23 6.17 -15.71
CA LEU A 164 -19.36 4.83 -15.16
C LEU A 164 -20.61 4.12 -15.71
N PRO A 165 -20.52 2.81 -16.03
CA PRO A 165 -21.66 2.06 -16.52
C PRO A 165 -22.69 1.86 -15.39
N VAL A 166 -23.95 2.13 -15.70
CA VAL A 166 -25.05 2.10 -14.73
C VAL A 166 -25.49 0.65 -14.51
N GLY A 167 -25.55 0.22 -13.25
CA GLY A 167 -26.12 -1.07 -12.87
C GLY A 167 -25.28 -2.32 -13.18
N GLU A 168 -24.06 -2.16 -13.71
CA GLU A 168 -23.17 -3.29 -14.05
C GLU A 168 -22.01 -3.44 -13.04
N PRO A 169 -21.60 -4.65 -12.64
CA PRO A 169 -20.37 -4.85 -11.86
C PRO A 169 -19.20 -4.11 -12.52
N THR A 170 -18.56 -3.21 -11.77
CA THR A 170 -17.57 -2.28 -12.32
C THR A 170 -16.32 -2.32 -11.47
N LEU A 171 -15.19 -2.61 -12.12
CA LEU A 171 -13.86 -2.48 -11.57
C LEU A 171 -13.21 -1.22 -12.13
N ILE A 172 -12.78 -0.34 -11.25
CA ILE A 172 -12.12 0.91 -11.56
C ILE A 172 -10.69 0.80 -11.06
N TRP A 173 -9.71 0.99 -11.93
CA TRP A 173 -8.32 1.12 -11.54
C TRP A 173 -7.90 2.59 -11.63
N LEU A 174 -7.65 3.18 -10.48
CA LEU A 174 -7.22 4.56 -10.32
C LEU A 174 -5.70 4.58 -10.18
N ARG A 175 -4.97 5.22 -11.10
CA ARG A 175 -3.49 5.34 -11.07
C ARG A 175 -2.94 6.26 -9.96
N LEU A 176 -3.78 6.64 -9.00
CA LEU A 176 -3.45 7.50 -7.89
C LEU A 176 -3.61 6.71 -6.58
N PRO A 177 -2.80 7.02 -5.55
CA PRO A 177 -1.78 8.07 -5.49
C PRO A 177 -0.48 7.84 -6.27
N ASP A 178 -0.19 6.63 -6.78
CA ASP A 178 1.16 6.27 -7.26
C ASP A 178 1.76 7.26 -8.27
N LYS A 179 1.01 7.65 -9.32
CA LYS A 179 1.46 8.63 -10.33
C LYS A 179 2.00 9.94 -9.73
N LYS A 180 1.44 10.37 -8.59
CA LYS A 180 1.90 11.57 -7.87
C LYS A 180 3.03 11.25 -6.91
N LEU A 181 2.99 10.09 -6.25
CA LEU A 181 4.07 9.62 -5.40
C LEU A 181 5.38 9.43 -6.17
N GLU A 182 5.33 9.08 -7.46
CA GLU A 182 6.48 9.04 -8.37
C GLU A 182 7.26 10.36 -8.42
N GLN A 183 6.60 11.48 -8.15
CA GLN A 183 7.16 12.85 -8.20
C GLN A 183 7.64 13.34 -6.83
N VAL A 184 7.43 12.57 -5.76
CA VAL A 184 7.89 12.92 -4.42
C VAL A 184 9.37 12.60 -4.29
N THR A 185 10.20 13.64 -4.39
CA THR A 185 11.66 13.58 -4.38
C THR A 185 12.25 14.33 -3.19
N VAL A 186 13.57 14.26 -2.99
CA VAL A 186 14.28 15.01 -1.93
C VAL A 186 13.99 16.52 -1.99
N ALA A 187 13.78 17.07 -3.19
CA ALA A 187 13.45 18.49 -3.36
C ALA A 187 12.06 18.88 -2.80
N GLN A 188 11.17 17.91 -2.59
CA GLN A 188 9.80 18.11 -2.07
C GLN A 188 8.98 19.16 -2.86
N VAL A 189 9.24 19.31 -4.17
CA VAL A 189 8.41 20.15 -5.06
C VAL A 189 7.00 19.59 -5.20
N THR A 190 6.87 18.26 -5.22
CA THR A 190 5.62 17.53 -5.03
C THR A 190 5.72 16.79 -3.70
N THR A 191 4.67 16.89 -2.91
CA THR A 191 4.60 16.36 -1.55
C THR A 191 3.59 15.22 -1.46
N ILE A 192 3.63 14.49 -0.34
CA ILE A 192 2.62 13.48 -0.03
C ILE A 192 1.22 14.09 0.10
N ALA A 193 1.11 15.36 0.52
CA ALA A 193 -0.16 16.07 0.59
C ALA A 193 -0.74 16.33 -0.81
N ASP A 194 0.09 16.66 -1.81
CA ASP A 194 -0.35 16.82 -3.20
C ASP A 194 -0.87 15.51 -3.79
N ALA A 195 -0.19 14.39 -3.48
CA ALA A 195 -0.63 13.06 -3.89
C ALA A 195 -1.97 12.69 -3.25
N PHE A 196 -2.12 12.93 -1.93
CA PHE A 196 -3.39 12.73 -1.23
C PHE A 196 -4.53 13.56 -1.83
N ASN A 197 -4.32 14.87 -2.01
CA ASN A 197 -5.35 15.77 -2.52
C ASN A 197 -5.82 15.37 -3.92
N ALA A 198 -4.90 15.08 -4.84
CA ALA A 198 -5.25 14.63 -6.18
C ALA A 198 -6.03 13.30 -6.17
N THR A 199 -5.65 12.38 -5.27
CA THR A 199 -6.34 11.09 -5.10
C THR A 199 -7.76 11.30 -4.60
N MET A 200 -7.94 12.11 -3.55
CA MET A 200 -9.26 12.38 -2.96
C MET A 200 -10.17 13.15 -3.91
N GLU A 201 -9.65 14.14 -4.63
CA GLU A 201 -10.40 14.86 -5.66
C GLU A 201 -10.97 13.89 -6.72
N THR A 202 -10.12 13.00 -7.24
CA THR A 202 -10.53 12.02 -8.26
C THR A 202 -11.49 10.98 -7.68
N LEU A 203 -11.25 10.52 -6.45
CA LEU A 203 -12.12 9.58 -5.76
C LEU A 203 -13.51 10.17 -5.53
N ILE A 204 -13.60 11.44 -5.12
CA ILE A 204 -14.88 12.13 -4.93
C ILE A 204 -15.65 12.21 -6.26
N GLN A 205 -15.01 12.61 -7.36
CA GLN A 205 -15.64 12.65 -8.68
C GLN A 205 -16.17 11.27 -9.13
N LEU A 206 -15.48 10.19 -8.77
CA LEU A 206 -15.95 8.82 -9.02
C LEU A 206 -17.18 8.49 -8.16
N LEU A 207 -17.12 8.80 -6.86
CA LEU A 207 -18.19 8.51 -5.92
C LEU A 207 -19.46 9.31 -6.22
N GLU A 208 -19.36 10.54 -6.71
CA GLU A 208 -20.52 11.35 -7.13
C GLU A 208 -21.34 10.69 -8.25
N GLN A 209 -20.71 9.87 -9.10
CA GLN A 209 -21.42 9.08 -10.12
C GLN A 209 -22.05 7.80 -9.56
N ILE A 210 -21.65 7.36 -8.37
CA ILE A 210 -22.11 6.10 -7.75
C ILE A 210 -23.12 6.43 -6.65
N THR A 211 -24.40 6.52 -7.00
CA THR A 211 -25.43 6.98 -6.05
C THR A 211 -26.21 5.86 -5.38
N THR A 212 -26.25 4.65 -5.97
CA THR A 212 -27.19 3.58 -5.56
C THR A 212 -26.53 2.28 -5.13
N ARG A 213 -25.20 2.20 -5.19
CA ARG A 213 -24.46 0.95 -4.95
C ARG A 213 -23.39 1.14 -3.88
N PRO A 214 -23.09 0.09 -3.10
CA PRO A 214 -21.95 0.15 -2.20
C PRO A 214 -20.65 0.13 -3.00
N VAL A 215 -19.61 0.74 -2.44
CA VAL A 215 -18.29 0.88 -3.07
C VAL A 215 -17.26 0.18 -2.19
N PHE A 216 -16.40 -0.61 -2.83
CA PHE A 216 -15.27 -1.25 -2.18
C PHE A 216 -14.00 -0.58 -2.67
N ILE A 217 -13.30 0.12 -1.77
CA ILE A 217 -12.07 0.84 -2.07
C ILE A 217 -10.90 0.02 -1.52
N THR A 218 -9.93 -0.27 -2.38
CA THR A 218 -8.74 -1.04 -2.03
C THR A 218 -7.51 -0.55 -2.77
N SER A 219 -6.36 -1.18 -2.53
CA SER A 219 -5.15 -1.01 -3.32
C SER A 219 -4.61 -2.32 -3.89
N ASP A 220 -3.66 -2.18 -4.80
CA ASP A 220 -2.81 -3.21 -5.36
C ASP A 220 -1.54 -3.44 -4.52
N HIS A 221 -0.96 -2.37 -3.98
CA HIS A 221 0.12 -2.37 -3.01
C HIS A 221 0.16 -1.06 -2.22
N GLY A 222 0.95 -1.02 -1.14
CA GLY A 222 1.33 0.24 -0.52
C GLY A 222 2.72 0.70 -0.99
N TYR A 223 3.31 1.61 -0.24
CA TYR A 223 4.62 2.18 -0.57
C TYR A 223 5.42 2.53 0.69
N LEU A 224 6.75 2.47 0.58
CA LEU A 224 7.68 3.08 1.51
C LEU A 224 7.71 4.59 1.28
N TYR A 225 7.64 5.38 2.35
CA TYR A 225 7.81 6.83 2.34
C TYR A 225 9.03 7.22 3.18
N ALA A 226 10.11 7.66 2.53
CA ALA A 226 11.44 7.78 3.12
C ALA A 226 12.04 9.20 2.95
N THR A 227 11.30 10.21 3.41
CA THR A 227 11.74 11.62 3.41
C THR A 227 12.64 11.99 4.58
N ASP A 228 12.53 11.28 5.71
CA ASP A 228 13.35 11.48 6.90
C ASP A 228 14.06 10.17 7.33
N ILE A 229 15.18 10.30 8.02
CA ILE A 229 15.99 9.16 8.51
C ILE A 229 15.23 8.27 9.49
N SER A 230 14.23 8.81 10.18
CA SER A 230 13.38 8.08 11.12
C SER A 230 12.31 7.22 10.44
N HIS A 231 12.08 7.43 9.14
CA HIS A 231 11.04 6.70 8.40
C HIS A 231 11.49 5.32 7.90
N TYR A 232 12.77 5.01 7.96
CA TYR A 232 13.33 3.76 7.43
C TYR A 232 14.50 3.27 8.27
N TRP A 233 14.87 2.01 8.07
CA TRP A 233 15.97 1.39 8.80
C TRP A 233 17.24 1.42 7.97
N LYS A 234 18.36 1.73 8.60
CA LYS A 234 19.67 1.69 7.95
C LYS A 234 20.11 0.26 7.74
N MET A 235 20.62 -0.03 6.56
CA MET A 235 21.35 -1.26 6.30
C MET A 235 22.80 -1.13 6.78
N PRO A 236 23.49 -2.23 7.13
CA PRO A 236 24.94 -2.21 7.26
C PRO A 236 25.60 -1.75 5.95
N GLY A 237 26.71 -1.02 6.03
CA GLY A 237 27.32 -0.39 4.85
C GLY A 237 27.73 -1.36 3.73
N SER A 238 28.08 -2.61 4.05
CA SER A 238 28.34 -3.66 3.06
C SER A 238 27.06 -4.07 2.31
N ILE A 239 25.96 -4.22 3.02
CA ILE A 239 24.64 -4.56 2.45
C ILE A 239 24.11 -3.40 1.63
N GLU A 240 24.16 -2.17 2.17
CA GLU A 240 23.72 -0.97 1.46
C GLU A 240 24.46 -0.81 0.12
N LYS A 241 25.78 -1.06 0.11
CA LYS A 241 26.59 -0.98 -1.10
C LYS A 241 26.13 -1.95 -2.19
N GLU A 242 25.77 -3.17 -1.83
CA GLU A 242 25.26 -4.13 -2.82
C GLU A 242 23.83 -3.80 -3.26
N VAL A 243 22.96 -3.41 -2.31
CA VAL A 243 21.59 -2.98 -2.62
C VAL A 243 21.58 -1.81 -3.59
N ARG A 244 22.41 -0.78 -3.38
CA ARG A 244 22.48 0.40 -4.26
C ARG A 244 23.01 0.10 -5.67
N LYS A 245 23.70 -1.03 -5.88
CA LYS A 245 24.11 -1.48 -7.22
C LYS A 245 23.00 -2.25 -7.93
N LEU A 246 22.25 -3.04 -7.16
CA LEU A 246 21.31 -4.03 -7.68
C LEU A 246 19.89 -3.48 -7.81
N PHE A 247 19.46 -2.59 -6.90
CA PHE A 247 18.12 -2.04 -6.86
C PHE A 247 18.15 -0.57 -7.30
N PRO A 248 17.30 -0.18 -8.27
CA PRO A 248 17.06 1.23 -8.52
C PRO A 248 16.33 1.84 -7.32
N ARG A 249 16.42 3.16 -7.15
CA ARG A 249 15.90 3.82 -5.94
C ARG A 249 14.38 3.84 -5.89
N GLU A 250 13.71 3.65 -7.01
CA GLU A 250 12.26 3.61 -7.11
C GLU A 250 11.69 2.21 -6.84
N SER A 251 12.52 1.17 -6.80
CA SER A 251 12.06 -0.22 -6.68
C SER A 251 12.75 -0.98 -5.56
N ARG A 252 11.94 -1.71 -4.80
CA ARG A 252 12.35 -2.55 -3.68
C ARG A 252 12.30 -4.04 -4.03
N ALA A 253 12.04 -4.38 -5.29
CA ALA A 253 12.15 -5.72 -5.84
C ALA A 253 12.91 -5.75 -7.16
N GLN A 254 13.54 -6.88 -7.46
CA GLN A 254 14.20 -7.15 -8.74
C GLN A 254 13.99 -8.60 -9.15
N PRO A 255 14.04 -8.92 -10.45
CA PRO A 255 14.03 -10.30 -10.92
C PRO A 255 15.11 -11.14 -10.24
N SER A 256 14.78 -12.36 -9.85
CA SER A 256 15.70 -13.25 -9.10
C SER A 256 16.86 -13.77 -9.94
N ASP A 257 16.76 -13.69 -11.26
CA ASP A 257 17.77 -14.06 -12.24
C ASP A 257 18.68 -12.90 -12.66
N LYS A 258 18.44 -11.68 -12.14
CA LYS A 258 19.29 -10.51 -12.40
C LYS A 258 20.72 -10.79 -11.93
N GLU A 259 21.69 -10.47 -12.79
CA GLU A 259 23.12 -10.61 -12.48
C GLU A 259 23.48 -9.90 -11.18
N GLY A 260 24.18 -10.60 -10.28
CA GLY A 260 24.63 -10.07 -9.00
C GLY A 260 23.68 -10.35 -7.83
N MET A 261 22.46 -10.85 -8.08
CA MET A 261 21.52 -11.24 -7.01
C MET A 261 22.10 -12.33 -6.12
N GLU A 262 22.88 -13.25 -6.67
CA GLU A 262 23.54 -14.35 -5.93
C GLU A 262 24.46 -13.88 -4.80
N ARG A 263 24.87 -12.60 -4.81
CA ARG A 263 25.76 -11.99 -3.83
C ARG A 263 25.03 -11.49 -2.58
N LEU A 264 23.70 -11.40 -2.64
CA LEU A 264 22.90 -10.94 -1.52
C LEU A 264 22.80 -12.04 -0.44
N PRO A 265 22.98 -11.70 0.84
CA PRO A 265 22.84 -12.68 1.91
C PRO A 265 21.37 -12.97 2.20
N TYR A 266 20.88 -14.09 1.66
CA TYR A 266 19.51 -14.55 1.86
C TYR A 266 19.28 -15.23 3.22
N THR A 267 20.35 -15.72 3.83
CA THR A 267 20.32 -16.30 5.18
C THR A 267 20.47 -15.21 6.23
N LYS A 268 19.87 -15.43 7.40
CA LYS A 268 20.00 -14.56 8.57
C LYS A 268 21.48 -14.28 8.84
N GLN A 269 21.89 -13.01 8.78
CA GLN A 269 23.21 -12.59 9.24
C GLN A 269 23.07 -12.14 10.70
N GLY A 270 23.51 -12.99 11.63
CA GLY A 270 23.20 -12.81 13.05
C GLY A 270 21.69 -12.91 13.28
N ASN A 271 21.08 -11.87 13.84
CA ASN A 271 19.64 -11.77 14.07
C ASN A 271 18.86 -10.98 13.00
N GLN A 272 19.47 -10.67 11.84
CA GLN A 272 18.83 -9.82 10.81
C GLN A 272 18.71 -10.54 9.46
N ARG A 273 17.59 -10.30 8.76
CA ARG A 273 17.29 -10.74 7.40
C ARG A 273 16.89 -9.50 6.59
N TYR A 274 17.54 -9.26 5.46
CA TYR A 274 17.29 -8.05 4.66
C TYR A 274 16.45 -8.31 3.42
N PHE A 275 16.27 -9.58 3.05
CA PHE A 275 15.66 -9.96 1.77
C PHE A 275 14.67 -11.11 1.92
N VAL A 276 13.66 -11.08 1.06
CA VAL A 276 12.76 -12.21 0.75
C VAL A 276 12.92 -12.58 -0.72
N ARG A 277 12.69 -13.84 -1.05
CA ARG A 277 12.90 -14.36 -2.40
C ARG A 277 11.89 -15.45 -2.72
N ASN A 278 11.33 -15.40 -3.92
CA ASN A 278 10.67 -16.52 -4.58
C ASN A 278 11.39 -16.85 -5.90
N ASP A 279 10.79 -17.69 -6.73
CA ASP A 279 11.39 -18.14 -7.99
C ASP A 279 11.53 -17.05 -9.06
N THR A 280 10.85 -15.91 -8.88
CA THR A 280 10.79 -14.84 -9.88
C THR A 280 11.44 -13.55 -9.42
N HIS A 281 11.43 -13.25 -8.11
CA HIS A 281 11.85 -11.96 -7.57
C HIS A 281 12.58 -12.09 -6.24
N VAL A 282 13.45 -11.12 -6.00
CA VAL A 282 14.05 -10.80 -4.71
C VAL A 282 13.52 -9.44 -4.28
N GLY A 283 13.02 -9.33 -3.05
CA GLY A 283 12.49 -8.11 -2.46
C GLY A 283 13.23 -7.73 -1.18
N ILE A 284 13.28 -6.43 -0.89
CA ILE A 284 13.81 -5.90 0.37
C ILE A 284 12.76 -6.12 1.47
N LEU A 285 13.19 -6.77 2.56
CA LEU A 285 12.35 -7.08 3.72
C LEU A 285 12.22 -5.85 4.66
N GLY A 286 11.05 -5.67 5.27
CA GLY A 286 10.82 -4.61 6.25
C GLY A 286 11.06 -3.23 5.67
N ARG A 287 11.50 -2.27 6.48
CA ARG A 287 11.66 -0.87 6.06
C ARG A 287 13.10 -0.47 5.73
N TYR A 288 13.96 -1.43 5.44
CA TYR A 288 15.35 -1.11 5.13
C TYR A 288 15.46 -0.21 3.88
N TRP A 289 16.23 0.87 3.99
CA TRP A 289 16.42 1.84 2.91
C TRP A 289 17.74 2.59 3.04
N TRP A 290 17.98 3.57 2.18
CA TRP A 290 19.18 4.40 2.20
C TRP A 290 18.89 5.88 1.91
N ALA A 291 19.67 6.75 2.54
CA ALA A 291 19.59 8.19 2.35
C ALA A 291 20.03 8.62 0.95
N SER A 292 19.51 9.75 0.49
CA SER A 292 20.09 10.49 -0.63
C SER A 292 19.97 11.99 -0.38
N ALA A 293 20.96 12.74 -0.85
CA ALA A 293 20.96 14.20 -0.82
C ALA A 293 20.72 14.81 -2.22
N LYS A 294 20.54 13.97 -3.25
CA LYS A 294 20.31 14.45 -4.62
C LYS A 294 18.86 14.94 -4.74
N PRO A 295 18.60 16.20 -5.18
CA PRO A 295 17.26 16.77 -5.19
C PRO A 295 16.22 15.96 -5.98
N GLY A 296 16.62 15.33 -7.08
CA GLY A 296 15.73 14.54 -7.95
C GLY A 296 15.53 13.09 -7.52
N ASP A 297 16.22 12.61 -6.50
CA ASP A 297 16.08 11.23 -6.06
C ASP A 297 14.72 11.01 -5.40
N ARG A 298 14.01 9.95 -5.80
CA ARG A 298 12.70 9.60 -5.24
C ARG A 298 12.80 9.28 -3.75
N CYS A 299 11.78 9.70 -2.99
CA CYS A 299 11.59 9.36 -1.58
C CYS A 299 10.49 8.32 -1.38
N THR A 300 9.92 7.80 -2.46
CA THR A 300 8.90 6.75 -2.46
C THR A 300 9.41 5.56 -3.26
N ALA A 301 9.09 4.35 -2.79
CA ALA A 301 9.39 3.11 -3.49
C ALA A 301 8.45 1.99 -3.04
N HIS A 302 8.28 0.98 -3.87
CA HIS A 302 7.47 -0.20 -3.57
C HIS A 302 8.10 -1.45 -4.19
N GLY A 303 7.50 -2.62 -3.99
CA GLY A 303 7.99 -3.92 -4.45
C GLY A 303 8.57 -4.78 -3.32
N GLY A 304 8.84 -4.22 -2.15
CA GLY A 304 9.40 -4.91 -1.00
C GLY A 304 8.34 -5.67 -0.19
N LEU A 305 8.74 -6.08 1.01
CA LEU A 305 7.87 -6.75 1.97
C LEU A 305 7.93 -6.04 3.33
N SER A 306 7.49 -4.78 3.38
CA SER A 306 7.14 -4.11 4.63
C SER A 306 5.65 -4.27 4.95
N LEU A 307 5.27 -4.05 6.20
CA LEU A 307 3.87 -4.05 6.61
C LEU A 307 3.06 -3.03 5.79
N ILE A 308 3.60 -1.84 5.57
CA ILE A 308 2.89 -0.76 4.88
C ILE A 308 2.81 -0.95 3.36
N GLU A 309 3.76 -1.67 2.76
CA GLU A 309 3.70 -2.06 1.35
C GLU A 309 2.72 -3.21 1.11
N THR A 310 2.50 -4.06 2.12
CA THR A 310 1.81 -5.34 1.93
C THR A 310 0.40 -5.37 2.53
N LEU A 311 0.16 -4.74 3.67
CA LEU A 311 -1.18 -4.62 4.26
C LEU A 311 -1.89 -3.41 3.65
N VAL A 312 -2.67 -3.67 2.61
CA VAL A 312 -3.39 -2.65 1.87
C VAL A 312 -4.81 -2.47 2.40
N PRO A 313 -5.36 -1.24 2.39
CA PRO A 313 -6.72 -1.00 2.84
C PRO A 313 -7.74 -1.80 2.02
N ALA A 314 -8.76 -2.31 2.70
CA ALA A 314 -9.94 -2.93 2.10
C ALA A 314 -11.18 -2.34 2.80
N ILE A 315 -11.84 -1.38 2.15
CA ILE A 315 -12.81 -0.49 2.79
C ILE A 315 -14.14 -0.60 2.07
N LYS A 316 -15.20 -0.90 2.82
CA LYS A 316 -16.58 -0.91 2.31
C LYS A 316 -17.26 0.39 2.72
N VAL A 317 -17.81 1.10 1.73
CA VAL A 317 -18.57 2.33 1.96
C VAL A 317 -19.91 2.29 1.24
N ARG A 318 -20.90 2.97 1.80
CA ARG A 318 -22.21 3.17 1.18
C ARG A 318 -22.67 4.60 1.33
N LYS A 319 -23.44 5.10 0.35
CA LYS A 319 -24.06 6.41 0.45
C LYS A 319 -25.14 6.37 1.55
N ILE A 320 -25.15 7.39 2.41
CA ILE A 320 -26.26 7.64 3.33
C ILE A 320 -27.38 8.26 2.49
N GLY A 321 -28.54 7.58 2.48
CA GLY A 321 -29.71 7.96 1.67
C GLY A 321 -30.41 9.22 2.14
#